data_AF-A0A4Y2JGJ4-F1
#
_entry.id   AF-A0A4Y2JGJ4-F1
#
_cell.length_a   1.000
_cell.length_b   1.000
_cell.length_c   1.000
_cell.angle_alpha   90.00
_cell.angle_beta   90.00
_cell.angle_gamma   90.00
#
_symmetry.space_group_name_H-M   'P 1'
#
loop_
_entity.id
_entity.type
_entity.pdbx_description
1 polymer ?
#
loop_
_entity_poly.entity_id
_entity_poly.type
_entity_poly.pdbx_seq_one_letter_code
_entity_poly.pdbx_strand_id
1 'polypeptide(L)'
;MYNHWRNLQKTACRRSEMQEGNERNFISDLNNLFDIAHANALEIIKIEEDRKFLLRQREPGRRVCLMGIDMKLAKREERVLLSVIEQENRRAKAHNSSEIDNNFMDSSDESSGT
;
A
#
# COMPACT_ATOMS: atom_id res chain seq x y z
N MET A 1 0.06 18.62 17.56
CA MET A 1 1.18 17.66 17.45
C MET A 1 2.49 18.23 16.93
N TYR A 2 2.55 18.93 15.79
CA TYR A 2 3.83 19.37 15.21
C TYR A 2 4.73 20.16 16.18
N ASN A 3 4.22 21.22 16.80
CA ASN A 3 5.00 22.03 17.74
C ASN A 3 5.41 21.27 19.01
N HIS A 4 4.58 20.33 19.47
CA HIS A 4 4.88 19.48 20.61
C HIS A 4 6.05 18.54 20.30
N TRP A 5 6.03 17.90 19.12
CA TRP A 5 7.15 17.10 18.63
C TRP A 5 8.44 17.91 18.46
N ARG A 6 8.36 19.11 17.87
CA ARG A 6 9.52 20.01 17.72
C ARG A 6 10.12 20.42 19.07
N ASN A 7 9.31 20.55 20.11
CA ASN A 7 9.79 20.84 21.45
C ASN A 7 10.42 19.61 22.11
N LEU A 8 9.84 18.42 21.94
CA LEU A 8 10.45 17.16 22.38
C LEU A 8 11.82 16.92 21.76
N GLN A 9 11.98 17.22 20.46
CA GLN A 9 13.28 17.11 19.78
C GLN A 9 14.36 17.98 20.41
N LYS A 10 14.03 19.19 20.89
CA LYS A 10 15.01 20.10 21.51
C LYS A 10 15.58 19.56 22.81
N THR A 11 14.82 18.69 23.49
CA THR A 11 15.16 18.14 24.80
C THR A 11 15.51 16.65 24.76
N ALA A 12 15.47 16.02 23.58
CA ALA A 12 15.71 14.58 23.38
C ALA A 12 17.08 14.06 23.87
N CYS A 13 18.10 14.93 23.94
CA CYS A 13 19.40 14.54 24.48
C CYS A 13 19.41 14.37 26.02
N ARG A 14 18.38 14.87 26.71
CA ARG A 14 18.29 14.82 28.18
C ARG A 14 17.47 13.60 28.59
N ARG A 15 18.09 12.64 29.28
CA ARG A 15 17.40 11.47 29.85
C ARG A 15 16.84 11.76 31.24
N SER A 16 16.04 12.81 31.35
CA SER A 16 15.34 13.10 32.61
C SER A 16 14.00 12.37 32.66
N GLU A 17 13.54 12.03 33.86
CA GLU A 17 12.24 11.39 34.07
C GLU A 17 11.09 12.23 33.47
N MET A 18 11.17 13.55 33.60
CA MET A 18 10.20 14.48 33.01
C MET A 18 10.21 14.42 31.47
N GLN A 19 11.38 14.31 30.84
CA GLN A 19 11.48 14.19 29.39
C GLN A 19 10.88 12.86 28.92
N GLU A 20 11.23 11.76 29.58
CA GLU A 20 10.66 10.45 29.27
C GLU A 20 9.14 10.42 29.45
N GLY A 21 8.62 11.06 30.51
CA GLY A 21 7.18 11.20 30.72
C GLY A 21 6.50 11.96 29.58
N ASN A 22 7.10 13.07 29.11
CA ASN A 22 6.59 13.83 27.98
C ASN A 22 6.62 13.04 26.66
N GLU A 23 7.66 12.24 26.44
CA GLU A 23 7.76 11.36 25.26
C GLU A 23 6.69 10.26 25.29
N ARG A 24 6.47 9.62 26.45
CA ARG A 24 5.39 8.62 26.63
C ARG A 24 4.02 9.23 26.38
N ASN A 25 3.77 10.44 26.90
CA ASN A 25 2.51 11.16 26.67
C ASN A 25 2.31 11.47 25.19
N PHE A 26 3.34 11.96 24.50
CA PHE A 26 3.26 12.23 23.05
C PHE A 26 3.02 10.97 22.22
N ILE A 27 3.61 9.83 22.59
CA ILE A 27 3.35 8.54 21.94
C ILE A 27 1.90 8.09 22.18
N SER A 28 1.39 8.27 23.40
CA SER A 28 -0.03 8.01 23.73
C SER A 28 -0.96 8.87 22.87
N ASP A 29 -0.70 10.17 22.80
CA ASP A 29 -1.47 11.11 21.99
C ASP A 29 -1.39 10.79 20.49
N LEU A 30 -0.24 10.31 20.00
CA LEU A 30 -0.09 9.83 18.62
C LEU A 30 -0.96 8.60 18.36
N ASN A 31 -1.05 7.67 19.30
CA ASN A 31 -1.93 6.51 19.16
C ASN A 31 -3.39 6.94 19.06
N ASN A 32 -3.81 7.91 19.87
CA ASN A 32 -5.17 8.46 19.82
C ASN A 32 -5.45 9.28 18.55
N LEU A 33 -4.44 9.92 17.96
CA LEU A 33 -4.60 10.76 16.76
C LEU A 33 -5.12 9.96 15.55
N PHE A 34 -4.69 8.69 15.40
CA PHE A 34 -5.15 7.83 14.31
C PHE A 34 -6.58 7.30 14.55
N ASP A 35 -7.02 7.18 15.81
CA ASP A 35 -8.39 6.77 16.16
C ASP A 35 -9.44 7.88 15.86
N ILE A 36 -8.97 9.12 15.70
CA ILE A 36 -9.77 10.33 15.43
C ILE A 36 -9.54 10.79 13.98
N ALA A 37 -9.44 9.89 13.01
CA ALA A 37 -9.25 10.27 11.60
C ALA A 37 -10.35 11.21 11.06
N HIS A 38 -11.57 11.13 11.61
CA HIS A 38 -12.62 12.13 11.42
C HIS A 38 -13.64 12.07 12.57
N ALA A 39 -13.87 13.19 13.28
CA ALA A 39 -14.85 13.25 14.38
C ALA A 39 -16.26 12.82 13.90
N ASN A 40 -16.62 13.23 12.69
CA ASN A 40 -17.91 12.93 12.07
C ASN A 40 -17.88 11.68 11.17
N ALA A 41 -16.83 10.84 11.22
CA ALA A 41 -16.76 9.62 10.38
C ALA A 41 -18.01 8.73 10.59
N LEU A 42 -18.43 8.60 11.85
CA LEU A 42 -19.62 7.84 12.21
C LEU A 42 -20.91 8.52 11.73
N GLU A 43 -20.93 9.80 11.40
CA GLU A 43 -22.14 10.43 10.85
C GLU A 43 -22.18 10.30 9.33
N ILE A 44 -21.02 10.32 8.68
CA ILE A 44 -20.86 10.23 7.22
C ILE A 44 -21.10 8.80 6.71
N ILE A 45 -20.64 7.78 7.46
CA ILE A 45 -20.80 6.38 7.05
C ILE A 45 -22.22 5.89 7.29
N LYS A 46 -22.84 5.40 6.21
CA LYS A 46 -24.21 4.89 6.19
C LYS A 46 -24.30 3.38 6.42
N ILE A 47 -23.26 2.63 6.06
CA ILE A 47 -23.21 1.17 6.19
C ILE A 47 -22.87 0.80 7.63
N GLU A 48 -23.69 -0.04 8.27
CA GLU A 48 -23.55 -0.33 9.70
C GLU A 48 -22.30 -1.17 10.02
N GLU A 49 -21.93 -2.09 9.12
CA GLU A 49 -20.73 -2.91 9.18
C GLU A 49 -19.47 -2.05 9.21
N ASP A 50 -19.41 -1.02 8.37
CA ASP A 50 -18.28 -0.09 8.28
C ASP A 50 -18.19 0.78 9.53
N ARG A 51 -19.33 1.18 10.11
CA ARG A 51 -19.37 1.89 11.40
C ARG A 51 -18.82 1.01 12.53
N LYS A 52 -19.23 -0.27 12.57
CA LYS A 52 -18.73 -1.25 13.56
C LYS A 52 -17.23 -1.50 13.36
N PHE A 53 -16.75 -1.52 12.12
CA PHE A 53 -15.33 -1.65 11.81
C PHE A 53 -14.52 -0.45 12.31
N LEU A 54 -14.99 0.79 12.06
CA LEU A 54 -14.36 1.99 12.58
C LEU A 54 -14.34 2.03 14.12
N LEU A 55 -15.43 1.61 14.78
CA LEU A 55 -15.47 1.54 16.24
C LEU A 55 -14.44 0.55 16.79
N ARG A 56 -14.25 -0.61 16.13
CA ARG A 56 -13.21 -1.57 16.51
C ARG A 56 -11.79 -1.05 16.29
N GLN A 57 -11.58 -0.18 15.30
CA GLN A 57 -10.28 0.47 15.10
C GLN A 57 -9.92 1.41 16.25
N ARG A 58 -10.91 2.04 16.89
CA ARG A 58 -10.74 2.93 18.05
C ARG A 58 -10.49 2.19 19.37
N GLU A 59 -10.57 0.86 19.39
CA GLU A 59 -10.25 0.09 20.59
C GLU A 59 -8.74 0.09 20.85
N PRO A 60 -8.30 0.36 22.11
CA PRO A 60 -6.89 0.32 22.47
C PRO A 60 -6.25 -1.02 22.12
N GLY A 61 -5.04 -0.99 21.54
CA GLY A 61 -4.32 -2.20 21.14
C GLY A 61 -4.43 -2.57 19.67
N ARG A 62 -5.00 -1.69 18.84
CA ARG A 62 -4.87 -1.67 17.37
C ARG A 62 -5.02 -3.06 16.73
N ARG A 63 -6.17 -3.71 16.91
CA ARG A 63 -6.55 -4.89 16.12
C ARG A 63 -6.94 -4.44 14.70
N VAL A 64 -5.96 -3.97 13.92
CA VAL A 64 -6.20 -3.66 12.50
C VAL A 64 -6.28 -4.98 11.77
N CYS A 65 -7.46 -5.26 11.25
CA CYS A 65 -7.73 -6.52 10.59
C CYS A 65 -8.69 -6.24 9.44
N LEU A 66 -8.15 -5.89 8.27
CA LEU A 66 -8.85 -6.05 7.01
C LEU A 66 -9.00 -7.56 6.76
N MET A 67 -10.03 -8.19 7.32
CA MET A 67 -10.31 -9.61 7.08
C MET A 67 -11.59 -9.80 6.26
N GLY A 68 -11.54 -10.84 5.43
CA GLY A 68 -12.70 -11.42 4.76
C GLY A 68 -12.85 -10.96 3.32
N ILE A 69 -13.65 -9.93 3.09
CA ILE A 69 -14.07 -9.49 1.75
C ILE A 69 -12.91 -8.79 1.04
N ASP A 70 -12.26 -7.84 1.70
CA ASP A 70 -11.13 -7.10 1.12
C ASP A 70 -9.93 -7.99 0.85
N MET A 71 -9.67 -8.97 1.71
CA MET A 71 -8.61 -9.96 1.49
C MET A 71 -8.93 -10.87 0.30
N LYS A 72 -10.21 -11.25 0.10
CA LYS A 72 -10.64 -12.03 -1.07
C LYS A 72 -10.62 -11.19 -2.35
N LEU A 73 -10.95 -9.90 -2.25
CA LEU A 73 -10.88 -8.94 -3.34
C LEU A 73 -9.42 -8.72 -3.76
N ALA A 74 -8.54 -8.41 -2.82
CA ALA A 74 -7.10 -8.26 -3.06
C ALA A 74 -6.49 -9.53 -3.71
N LYS A 75 -6.82 -10.73 -3.21
CA LYS A 75 -6.38 -12.00 -3.83
C LYS A 75 -6.99 -12.26 -5.22
N ARG A 76 -8.15 -11.67 -5.53
CA ARG A 76 -8.74 -11.76 -6.87
C ARG A 76 -8.04 -10.79 -7.81
N GLU A 77 -7.83 -9.55 -7.38
CA GLU A 77 -7.12 -8.52 -8.14
C GLU A 77 -5.67 -8.94 -8.44
N GLU A 78 -4.97 -9.53 -7.48
CA GLU A 78 -3.61 -10.07 -7.66
C GLU A 78 -3.58 -11.17 -8.74
N ARG A 79 -4.54 -12.10 -8.74
CA ARG A 79 -4.63 -13.16 -9.77
C ARG A 79 -4.93 -12.61 -11.16
N VAL A 80 -5.76 -11.58 -11.23
CA VAL A 80 -6.06 -10.89 -12.50
C VAL A 80 -4.79 -10.20 -13.01
N LEU A 81 -4.07 -9.50 -12.15
CA LEU A 81 -2.82 -8.82 -12.51
C LEU A 81 -1.76 -9.81 -13.04
N LEU A 82 -1.57 -10.94 -12.36
CA LEU A 82 -0.63 -11.98 -12.81
C LEU A 82 -1.02 -12.55 -14.17
N SER A 83 -2.32 -12.77 -14.41
CA SER A 83 -2.82 -13.27 -15.70
C SER A 83 -2.58 -12.27 -16.84
N VAL A 84 -2.74 -10.96 -16.56
CA VAL A 84 -2.44 -9.89 -17.52
C VAL A 84 -0.94 -9.87 -17.85
N ILE A 85 -0.08 -9.89 -16.83
CA ILE A 85 1.38 -9.91 -17.01
C ILE A 85 1.83 -11.14 -17.82
N GLU A 86 1.26 -12.31 -17.54
CA GLU A 86 1.61 -13.52 -18.27
C GLU A 86 1.17 -13.43 -19.75
N GLN A 87 -0.03 -12.91 -20.01
CA GLN A 87 -0.54 -12.73 -21.35
C GLN A 87 0.27 -11.69 -22.14
N GLU A 88 0.70 -10.61 -21.50
CA GLU A 88 1.61 -9.62 -22.09
C GLU A 88 2.97 -10.23 -22.41
N ASN A 89 3.54 -11.03 -21.50
CA ASN A 89 4.79 -11.74 -21.75
C ASN A 89 4.69 -12.75 -22.91
N ARG A 90 3.56 -13.46 -23.04
CA ARG A 90 3.32 -14.34 -24.19
C ARG A 90 3.24 -13.56 -25.50
N ARG A 91 2.53 -12.41 -25.50
CA ARG A 91 2.44 -11.52 -26.66
C ARG A 91 3.81 -10.94 -27.04
N ALA A 92 4.58 -10.50 -26.05
CA ALA A 92 5.94 -9.99 -26.27
C ALA A 92 6.85 -11.08 -26.86
N LYS A 93 6.82 -12.31 -26.36
CA LYS A 93 7.59 -13.43 -26.93
C LYS A 93 7.18 -13.75 -28.36
N ALA A 94 5.88 -13.77 -28.65
CA ALA A 94 5.38 -14.00 -30.00
C ALA A 94 5.76 -12.86 -30.97
N HIS A 95 5.73 -11.61 -30.51
CA HIS A 95 6.18 -10.46 -31.29
C HIS A 95 7.67 -10.54 -31.61
N ASN A 96 8.50 -10.83 -30.61
CA ASN A 96 9.94 -11.01 -30.79
C ASN A 96 10.26 -12.17 -31.74
N SER A 97 9.55 -13.31 -31.65
CA SER A 97 9.76 -14.43 -32.59
C SER A 97 9.34 -14.05 -34.02
N SER A 98 8.23 -13.32 -34.18
CA SER A 98 7.81 -12.83 -35.50
C SER A 98 8.77 -11.80 -36.09
N GLU A 99 9.34 -10.92 -35.27
CA GLU A 99 10.38 -9.97 -35.74
C GLU A 99 11.68 -10.68 -36.14
N ILE A 100 12.04 -11.77 -35.46
CA ILE A 100 13.22 -12.58 -35.83
C ILE A 100 12.99 -13.34 -37.13
N ASP A 101 11.81 -13.97 -37.30
CA ASP A 101 11.47 -14.71 -38.53
C ASP A 101 11.36 -13.77 -39.75
N ASN A 102 10.81 -12.56 -39.56
CA ASN A 102 10.75 -11.54 -40.62
C ASN A 102 12.14 -11.02 -41.00
N ASN A 103 13.06 -10.84 -40.05
CA ASN A 103 14.44 -10.45 -40.36
C ASN A 103 15.27 -11.57 -41.03
N PHE A 104 14.95 -12.85 -40.80
CA PHE A 104 15.63 -13.98 -41.44
C PHE A 104 15.21 -14.16 -42.91
N MET A 105 13.94 -13.91 -43.23
CA MET A 105 13.43 -14.01 -44.60
C MET A 105 13.94 -12.89 -45.51
N ASP A 106 14.08 -11.65 -45.00
CA ASP A 106 14.53 -10.51 -45.80
C ASP A 106 16.05 -10.55 -46.12
N SER A 107 16.83 -11.32 -45.35
CA SER A 107 18.28 -11.46 -45.55
C SER A 107 18.67 -12.54 -46.57
N SER A 108 17.69 -13.28 -47.11
CA SER A 108 17.92 -14.44 -47.99
C SER A 108 17.89 -14.11 -49.49
N ASP A 109 17.45 -12.90 -49.87
CA ASP A 109 17.31 -12.50 -51.29
C ASP A 109 18.55 -11.81 -51.89
N GLU A 110 19.64 -11.60 -51.13
CA GLU A 110 20.84 -10.86 -51.62
C GLU A 110 22.12 -11.70 -51.84
N SER A 111 22.03 -13.02 -52.04
CA SER A 111 23.24 -13.79 -52.40
C SER A 111 22.98 -14.97 -53.32
N SER A 112 22.61 -14.69 -54.57
CA SER A 112 22.97 -15.58 -55.70
C SER A 112 22.91 -14.83 -57.03
N GLY A 113 23.93 -14.04 -57.31
CA GLY A 113 24.10 -13.41 -58.61
C GLY A 113 25.50 -12.89 -58.84
N THR A 114 26.46 -13.78 -59.12
CA THR A 114 27.48 -13.69 -60.19
C THR A 114 28.45 -14.86 -60.11
#